data_AF-T1F1V6-F1
#
_entry.id   AF-T1F1V6-F1
#
_cell.length_a   1.000
_cell.length_b   1.000
_cell.length_c   1.000
_cell.angle_alpha   90.00
_cell.angle_beta   90.00
_cell.angle_gamma   90.00
#
_symmetry.space_group_name_H-M   'P 1'
#
loop_
_entity.id
_entity.type
_entity.pdbx_description
1 polymer ?
#
loop_
_entity_poly.entity_id
_entity_poly.type
_entity_poly.pdbx_seq_one_letter_code
_entity_poly.pdbx_strand_id
1 'polypeptide(L)'
;MEKLYEVNNNVQNNVEFANLVDHLCTLGGQNVKDCVHQMMKALMMHQVSLNITWMGQKKEKEGWSRLLLQDALINAIQKNPRTGHATEADCDVEAKKWLQNAPDRYGGRAKREQAKSST
;
A
#
# COMPACT_ATOMS: atom_id res chain seq x y z
N MET A 1 32.03 -0.37 2.72
CA MET A 1 31.57 1.04 2.76
C MET A 1 31.15 1.54 1.38
N GLU A 2 31.89 1.21 0.32
CA GLU A 2 31.61 1.62 -1.07
C GLU A 2 30.20 1.23 -1.57
N LYS A 3 29.77 -0.03 -1.37
CA LYS A 3 28.40 -0.49 -1.68
C LYS A 3 27.27 0.26 -0.94
N LEU A 4 27.54 0.75 0.27
CA LEU A 4 26.54 1.46 1.06
C LEU A 4 26.34 2.89 0.54
N TYR A 5 27.43 3.55 0.12
CA TYR A 5 27.37 4.85 -0.55
C TYR A 5 26.77 4.76 -1.96
N GLU A 6 27.02 3.66 -2.68
CA GLU A 6 26.44 3.41 -4.01
C GLU A 6 24.92 3.16 -3.93
N VAL A 7 24.47 2.40 -2.92
CA VAL A 7 23.04 2.27 -2.60
C VAL A 7 22.47 3.63 -2.17
N ASN A 8 23.19 4.41 -1.37
CA ASN A 8 22.76 5.74 -0.94
C ASN A 8 22.63 6.74 -2.10
N ASN A 9 23.52 6.68 -3.09
CA ASN A 9 23.48 7.53 -4.28
C ASN A 9 22.39 7.12 -5.28
N ASN A 10 22.08 5.82 -5.38
CA ASN A 10 20.92 5.33 -6.14
C ASN A 10 19.58 5.68 -5.45
N VAL A 11 19.57 5.79 -4.13
CA VAL A 11 18.42 6.23 -3.32
C VAL A 11 18.22 7.75 -3.40
N GLN A 12 19.29 8.53 -3.55
CA GLN A 12 19.22 10.01 -3.56
C GLN A 12 18.50 10.62 -4.77
N ASN A 13 18.28 9.89 -5.88
CA ASN A 13 17.66 10.44 -7.10
C ASN A 13 16.84 9.41 -7.88
N ASN A 14 15.99 8.61 -7.25
CA ASN A 14 14.89 7.99 -7.99
C ASN A 14 13.78 9.04 -8.16
N VAL A 15 13.93 9.89 -9.19
CA VAL A 15 12.97 10.95 -9.53
C VAL A 15 11.56 10.37 -9.66
N GLU A 16 11.44 9.13 -10.16
CA GLU A 16 10.19 8.40 -10.26
C GLU A 16 9.58 8.08 -8.90
N PHE A 17 10.39 7.68 -7.90
CA PHE A 17 9.95 7.45 -6.53
C PHE A 17 9.51 8.74 -5.85
N ALA A 18 10.28 9.82 -5.99
CA ALA A 18 9.91 11.12 -5.44
C ALA A 18 8.61 11.64 -6.07
N ASN A 19 8.46 11.52 -7.39
CA ASN A 19 7.24 11.85 -8.11
C ASN A 19 6.06 10.99 -7.66
N LEU A 20 6.29 9.70 -7.39
CA LEU A 20 5.28 8.81 -6.85
C LEU A 20 4.83 9.25 -5.45
N VAL A 21 5.76 9.54 -4.55
CA VAL A 21 5.47 10.05 -3.20
C VAL A 21 4.65 11.35 -3.28
N ASP A 22 5.06 12.28 -4.15
CA ASP A 22 4.37 13.54 -4.35
C ASP A 22 2.96 13.33 -4.89
N HIS A 23 2.81 12.49 -5.91
CA HIS A 23 1.51 12.11 -6.45
C HIS A 23 0.61 11.49 -5.37
N LEU A 24 1.10 10.51 -4.61
CA LEU A 24 0.34 9.89 -3.53
C LEU A 24 -0.05 10.90 -2.45
N CYS A 25 0.85 11.83 -2.10
CA CYS A 25 0.58 12.90 -1.15
C CYS A 25 -0.57 13.81 -1.62
N THR A 26 -0.72 14.03 -2.93
CA THR A 26 -1.87 14.78 -3.48
C THR A 26 -3.21 14.06 -3.32
N LEU A 27 -3.23 12.72 -3.26
CA LEU A 27 -4.45 11.94 -3.05
C LEU A 27 -4.93 12.04 -1.60
N GLY A 28 -4.00 11.88 -0.66
CA GLY A 28 -4.15 12.24 0.75
C GLY A 28 -5.47 11.85 1.44
N GLY A 29 -5.76 12.56 2.53
CA GLY A 29 -6.89 12.29 3.42
C GLY A 29 -6.81 13.11 4.70
N GLN A 30 -7.84 13.02 5.54
CA GLN A 30 -7.88 13.71 6.83
C GLN A 30 -7.13 12.96 7.93
N ASN A 31 -6.96 11.65 7.77
CA ASN A 31 -6.32 10.75 8.71
C ASN A 31 -5.60 9.61 7.97
N VAL A 32 -4.81 8.82 8.70
CA VAL A 32 -3.98 7.72 8.15
C VAL A 32 -4.81 6.73 7.35
N LYS A 33 -5.95 6.29 7.90
CA LYS A 33 -6.86 5.34 7.26
C LYS A 33 -7.35 5.85 5.90
N ASP A 34 -7.78 7.12 5.84
CA ASP A 34 -8.27 7.71 4.60
C ASP A 34 -7.15 7.82 3.56
N CYS A 35 -5.95 8.26 3.98
CA CYS A 35 -4.78 8.34 3.11
C CYS A 35 -4.42 6.97 2.53
N VAL A 36 -4.27 5.96 3.37
CA VAL A 36 -4.00 4.57 2.95
C VAL A 36 -5.07 4.12 1.96
N HIS A 37 -6.34 4.38 2.24
CA HIS A 37 -7.42 3.91 1.38
C HIS A 37 -7.43 4.56 -0.01
N GLN A 38 -7.18 5.87 -0.11
CA GLN A 38 -7.09 6.57 -1.40
C GLN A 38 -5.82 6.17 -2.17
N MET A 39 -4.68 6.13 -1.50
CA MET A 39 -3.39 5.78 -2.11
C MET A 39 -3.40 4.33 -2.62
N MET A 40 -3.86 3.37 -1.81
CA MET A 40 -3.95 1.96 -2.21
C MET A 40 -4.93 1.76 -3.38
N LYS A 41 -6.00 2.54 -3.48
CA LYS A 41 -6.91 2.52 -4.63
C LYS A 41 -6.23 2.99 -5.92
N ALA A 42 -5.35 4.00 -5.84
CA ALA A 42 -4.60 4.48 -6.99
C ALA A 42 -3.48 3.50 -7.39
N LEU A 43 -2.83 2.87 -6.41
CA LEU A 43 -1.72 1.93 -6.64
C LEU A 43 -2.19 0.55 -7.14
N MET A 44 -3.40 0.12 -6.76
CA MET A 44 -3.87 -1.23 -7.05
C MET A 44 -5.14 -1.26 -7.89
N MET A 45 -5.02 -1.79 -9.11
CA MET A 45 -6.16 -2.33 -9.83
C MET A 45 -6.69 -3.57 -9.11
N HIS A 46 -8.00 -3.83 -9.21
CA HIS A 46 -8.66 -4.95 -8.51
C HIS A 46 -7.94 -6.29 -8.72
N GLN A 47 -7.58 -6.62 -9.96
CA GLN A 47 -6.90 -7.87 -10.30
C GLN A 47 -5.51 -7.99 -9.64
N VAL A 48 -4.79 -6.88 -9.52
CA VAL A 48 -3.47 -6.84 -8.86
C VAL A 48 -3.62 -7.07 -7.36
N SER A 49 -4.65 -6.48 -6.74
CA SER A 49 -4.89 -6.63 -5.30
C SER A 49 -5.20 -8.07 -4.87
N LEU A 50 -5.72 -8.91 -5.79
CA LEU A 50 -5.99 -10.32 -5.52
C LEU A 50 -4.70 -11.16 -5.42
N ASN A 51 -3.60 -10.69 -6.03
CA ASN A 51 -2.32 -11.39 -6.10
C ASN A 51 -1.29 -10.85 -5.09
N ILE A 52 -1.68 -9.93 -4.22
CA ILE A 52 -0.81 -9.36 -3.18
C ILE A 52 -1.30 -9.79 -1.80
N THR A 53 -0.36 -10.10 -0.91
CA THR A 53 -0.62 -10.29 0.53
C THR A 53 0.37 -9.47 1.34
N TRP A 54 0.20 -9.42 2.66
CA TRP A 54 1.12 -8.68 3.52
C TRP A 54 2.56 -9.19 3.41
N MET A 55 2.81 -10.48 3.72
CA MET A 55 4.16 -11.08 3.72
C MET A 55 4.48 -11.97 2.49
N GLY A 56 3.54 -12.14 1.56
CA GLY A 56 3.71 -13.11 0.46
C GLY A 56 3.59 -14.58 0.89
N GLN A 57 2.81 -14.90 1.92
CA GLN A 57 2.81 -16.24 2.54
C GLN A 57 2.21 -17.35 1.67
N LYS A 58 1.49 -17.00 0.59
CA LYS A 58 1.01 -17.97 -0.39
C LYS A 58 1.98 -17.97 -1.57
N LYS A 59 2.37 -19.18 -2.03
CA LYS A 59 3.43 -19.47 -3.01
C LYS A 59 3.41 -18.68 -4.34
N GLU A 60 2.36 -17.90 -4.59
CA GLU A 60 2.13 -17.16 -5.84
C GLU A 60 1.74 -15.70 -5.60
N LYS A 61 1.86 -15.19 -4.36
CA LYS A 61 1.45 -13.81 -4.02
C LYS A 61 2.62 -12.97 -3.57
N GLU A 62 2.73 -11.77 -4.13
CA GLU A 62 3.76 -10.82 -3.75
C GLU A 62 3.51 -10.26 -2.34
N GLY A 63 4.60 -9.95 -1.64
CA GLY A 63 4.57 -9.38 -0.29
C GLY A 63 4.58 -7.86 -0.33
N TRP A 64 3.45 -7.23 -0.02
CA TRP A 64 3.32 -5.77 0.03
C TRP A 64 4.40 -5.12 0.89
N SER A 65 4.74 -5.75 2.04
CA SER A 65 5.68 -5.22 3.02
C SER A 65 7.14 -5.14 2.54
N ARG A 66 7.40 -5.50 1.27
CA ARG A 66 8.74 -5.54 0.65
C ARG A 66 8.80 -4.69 -0.61
N LEU A 67 7.69 -4.07 -0.99
CA LEU A 67 7.59 -3.27 -2.20
C LEU A 67 7.96 -1.83 -1.88
N LEU A 68 8.69 -1.18 -2.79
CA LEU A 68 8.92 0.27 -2.75
C LEU A 68 7.62 1.07 -2.74
N LEU A 69 6.50 0.46 -3.17
CA LEU A 69 5.17 1.07 -3.06
C LEU A 69 4.72 1.27 -1.61
N GLN A 70 5.12 0.40 -0.68
CA GLN A 70 4.87 0.59 0.74
C GLN A 70 5.67 1.79 1.25
N ASP A 71 6.96 1.85 0.92
CA ASP A 71 7.82 2.96 1.32
C ASP A 71 7.29 4.30 0.77
N ALA A 72 6.87 4.32 -0.50
CA ALA A 72 6.28 5.51 -1.11
C ALA A 72 4.98 5.95 -0.41
N LEU A 73 4.12 4.98 -0.03
CA LEU A 73 2.89 5.25 0.70
C LEU A 73 3.18 5.82 2.10
N ILE A 74 4.13 5.24 2.84
CA ILE A 74 4.51 5.72 4.18
C ILE A 74 5.07 7.14 4.08
N ASN A 75 6.00 7.38 3.14
CA ASN A 75 6.58 8.70 2.91
C ASN A 75 5.50 9.74 2.55
N ALA A 76 4.53 9.37 1.71
CA ALA A 76 3.43 10.27 1.35
C ALA A 76 2.51 10.59 2.53
N ILE A 77 2.23 9.62 3.41
CA ILE A 77 1.43 9.83 4.63
C ILE A 77 2.17 10.73 5.61
N GLN A 78 3.47 10.51 5.80
CA GLN A 78 4.27 11.30 6.72
C GLN A 78 4.56 12.71 6.19
N LYS A 79 4.61 12.89 4.87
CA LYS A 79 4.72 14.20 4.22
C LYS A 79 3.44 15.04 4.34
N ASN A 80 2.27 14.41 4.47
CA ASN A 80 1.00 15.12 4.61
C ASN A 80 0.92 15.81 5.99
N PRO A 81 0.71 17.14 6.06
CA PRO A 81 0.68 17.90 7.31
C PRO A 81 -0.32 17.38 8.36
N ARG A 82 -1.41 16.72 7.94
CA ARG A 82 -2.42 16.17 8.86
C ARG A 82 -2.04 14.83 9.47
N THR A 83 -1.15 14.10 8.81
CA THR A 83 -0.77 12.73 9.19
C THR A 83 0.73 12.55 9.41
N GLY A 84 1.50 13.64 9.46
CA GLY A 84 2.96 13.61 9.63
C GLY A 84 3.47 13.00 10.95
N HIS A 85 2.58 12.82 11.93
CA HIS A 85 2.88 12.16 13.19
C HIS A 85 2.71 10.63 13.13
N ALA A 86 2.20 10.09 12.02
CA ALA A 86 1.93 8.67 11.88
C ALA A 86 3.23 7.86 11.80
N THR A 87 3.31 6.80 12.59
CA THR A 87 4.41 5.84 12.52
C THR A 87 4.21 4.90 11.34
N GLU A 88 5.27 4.21 10.93
CA GLU A 88 5.17 3.12 9.96
C GLU A 88 4.19 2.04 10.44
N ALA A 89 4.18 1.75 11.75
CA ALA A 89 3.26 0.78 12.34
C ALA A 89 1.79 1.18 12.17
N ASP A 90 1.47 2.47 12.32
CA ASP A 90 0.10 2.98 12.09
C ASP A 90 -0.32 2.78 10.63
N CYS A 91 0.58 3.06 9.69
CA CYS A 91 0.37 2.87 8.26
C CYS A 91 0.18 1.39 7.92
N ASP A 92 1.03 0.53 8.46
CA ASP A 92 1.00 -0.92 8.26
C ASP A 92 -0.31 -1.54 8.73
N VAL A 93 -0.83 -1.12 9.90
CA VAL A 93 -2.11 -1.60 10.43
C VAL A 93 -3.23 -1.34 9.42
N GLU A 94 -3.31 -0.12 8.88
CA GLU A 94 -4.35 0.24 7.93
C GLU A 94 -4.15 -0.41 6.55
N ALA A 95 -2.90 -0.54 6.08
CA ALA A 95 -2.59 -1.23 4.83
C ALA A 95 -2.91 -2.74 4.90
N LYS A 96 -2.63 -3.40 6.03
CA LYS A 96 -3.05 -4.79 6.30
C LYS A 96 -4.56 -4.94 6.23
N LYS A 97 -5.30 -4.10 6.96
CA LYS A 97 -6.77 -4.09 6.91
C LYS A 97 -7.26 -3.85 5.48
N TRP A 98 -6.61 -2.98 4.74
CA TRP A 98 -6.98 -2.70 3.35
C TRP A 98 -6.79 -3.94 2.47
N LEU A 99 -5.66 -4.65 2.56
CA LEU A 99 -5.38 -5.85 1.77
C LEU A 99 -6.29 -7.03 2.14
N GLN A 100 -6.56 -7.22 3.43
CA GLN A 100 -7.48 -8.27 3.90
C GLN A 100 -8.89 -8.12 3.29
N ASN A 101 -9.36 -6.88 3.15
CA ASN A 101 -10.66 -6.58 2.58
C ASN A 101 -10.64 -6.47 1.04
N ALA A 102 -9.47 -6.50 0.40
CA ALA A 102 -9.36 -6.34 -1.06
C ALA A 102 -10.16 -7.37 -1.87
N PRO A 103 -10.19 -8.67 -1.50
CA PRO A 103 -11.01 -9.66 -2.20
C PRO A 103 -12.52 -9.40 -2.11
N ASP A 104 -12.98 -8.69 -1.08
CA ASP A 104 -14.40 -8.39 -0.86
C ASP A 104 -14.87 -7.17 -1.66
N ARG A 105 -13.93 -6.31 -2.04
CA ARG A 105 -14.19 -5.17 -2.91
C ARG A 105 -14.64 -5.66 -4.30
N TYR A 106 -15.42 -4.84 -5.00
CA TYR A 106 -15.96 -5.17 -6.33
C TYR A 106 -16.89 -6.41 -6.35
N GLY A 107 -17.63 -6.65 -5.26
CA GLY A 107 -18.69 -7.66 -5.22
C GLY A 107 -18.23 -9.06 -4.80
N GLY A 108 -16.98 -9.23 -4.39
CA GLY A 108 -16.49 -10.52 -3.85
C GLY A 108 -17.25 -10.98 -2.62
N ARG A 109 -17.70 -10.05 -1.76
CA ARG A 109 -18.59 -10.39 -0.63
C ARG A 109 -19.89 -11.03 -1.12
N ALA A 110 -20.56 -10.46 -2.12
CA ALA A 110 -21.80 -11.01 -2.66
C ALA A 110 -21.61 -12.41 -3.26
N LYS A 111 -20.50 -12.64 -3.98
CA LYS A 111 -20.16 -13.96 -4.53
C LYS A 111 -19.95 -15.02 -3.45
N ARG A 112 -19.30 -14.68 -2.33
CA ARG A 112 -19.12 -15.61 -1.21
C ARG A 112 -20.43 -15.93 -0.50
N GLU A 113 -21.29 -14.94 -0.29
CA GLU A 113 -22.60 -15.17 0.32
C GLU A 113 -23.49 -16.03 -0.59
N GLN A 114 -23.45 -15.84 -1.92
CA GLN A 114 -24.11 -16.72 -2.89
C GLN A 114 -23.58 -18.16 -2.83
N ALA A 115 -22.26 -18.35 -2.76
CA ALA A 115 -21.65 -19.67 -2.64
C ALA A 115 -22.07 -20.40 -1.35
N LYS A 116 -22.15 -19.67 -0.21
CA LYS A 116 -22.65 -20.24 1.06
C LYS A 116 -24.12 -20.60 1.02
N SER A 117 -24.95 -19.82 0.32
CA SER A 117 -26.39 -20.12 0.18
C SER A 117 -26.71 -21.27 -0.79
N SER A 118 -25.70 -21.75 -1.55
CA SER A 118 -25.83 -22.82 -2.54
C SER A 118 -25.32 -24.19 -2.04
N THR A 119 -24.96 -24.29 -0.76
CA THR A 119 -24.50 -25.53 -0.07
C THR A 119 -25.49 -25.88 1.02
#